data_AF-A0A059WCK5-F1
#
_entry.id   AF-A0A059WCK5-F1
#
_cell.length_a   1.000
_cell.length_b   1.000
_cell.length_c   1.000
_cell.angle_alpha   90.00
_cell.angle_beta   90.00
_cell.angle_gamma   90.00
#
_symmetry.space_group_name_H-M   'P 1'
#
loop_
_entity.id
_entity.type
_entity.pdbx_description
1 polymer ?
#
loop_
_entity_poly.entity_id
_entity_poly.type
_entity_poly.pdbx_seq_one_letter_code
_entity_poly.pdbx_strand_id
1 'polypeptide(L)'
;MGEVVAARRPVALAAAVVLILEAAGMLLLNWILSIVVDRQQMSLAGLRPGAMSVGAWAGGAVFALFLLCCAAVLLRSALRDRGPGRLARIALICCAVVHGVLGALAVGLLGWPAFAAAMVVLALLVLTLVAYGEARPRAAGVEEPAAGGAPA
;
A
#
# COMPACT_ATOMS: atom_id res chain seq x y z
N MET A 1 5.68 24.67 -2.12
CA MET A 1 5.14 24.01 -0.90
C MET A 1 3.64 24.22 -0.70
N GLY A 2 3.08 25.41 -0.98
CA GLY A 2 1.63 25.68 -0.84
C GLY A 2 0.71 24.81 -1.72
N GLU A 3 1.14 24.43 -2.92
CA GLU A 3 0.35 23.56 -3.81
C GLU A 3 0.25 22.11 -3.30
N VAL A 4 1.32 21.58 -2.71
CA VAL A 4 1.34 20.22 -2.11
C VAL A 4 0.39 20.14 -0.91
N VAL A 5 0.28 21.24 -0.15
CA VAL A 5 -0.65 21.41 0.97
C VAL A 5 -2.11 21.39 0.49
N ALA A 6 -2.43 22.03 -0.63
CA ALA A 6 -3.77 21.98 -1.23
C ALA A 6 -4.11 20.59 -1.81
N ALA A 7 -3.12 19.91 -2.41
CA ALA A 7 -3.30 18.61 -3.06
C ALA A 7 -3.38 17.41 -2.09
N ARG A 8 -2.93 17.54 -0.83
CA ARG A 8 -2.85 16.39 0.10
C ARG A 8 -4.17 15.68 0.36
N ARG A 9 -5.29 16.42 0.43
CA ARG A 9 -6.63 15.86 0.68
C ARG A 9 -7.20 15.15 -0.55
N PRO A 10 -7.27 15.78 -1.74
CA PRO A 10 -7.78 15.09 -2.92
C PRO A 10 -6.93 13.88 -3.31
N VAL A 11 -5.59 13.95 -3.16
CA VAL A 11 -4.71 12.81 -3.43
C VAL A 11 -4.98 11.65 -2.47
N ALA A 12 -5.11 11.91 -1.17
CA ALA A 12 -5.41 10.85 -0.20
C ALA A 12 -6.80 10.23 -0.41
N LEU A 13 -7.80 11.04 -0.80
CA LEU A 13 -9.12 10.53 -1.17
C LEU A 13 -9.08 9.68 -2.43
N ALA A 14 -8.39 10.15 -3.47
CA ALA A 14 -8.20 9.39 -4.71
C ALA A 14 -7.50 8.05 -4.44
N ALA A 15 -6.41 8.08 -3.67
CA ALA A 15 -5.70 6.88 -3.24
C ALA A 15 -6.63 5.91 -2.47
N ALA A 16 -7.44 6.41 -1.53
CA ALA A 16 -8.37 5.59 -0.77
C ALA A 16 -9.42 4.92 -1.69
N VAL A 17 -10.01 5.67 -2.62
CA VAL A 17 -11.00 5.13 -3.58
C VAL A 17 -10.37 4.06 -4.47
N VAL A 18 -9.18 4.32 -5.02
CA VAL A 18 -8.48 3.37 -5.87
C VAL A 18 -8.17 2.08 -5.10
N LEU A 19 -7.63 2.15 -3.88
CA LEU A 19 -7.36 0.97 -3.07
C LEU A 19 -8.63 0.15 -2.74
N ILE A 20 -9.78 0.81 -2.56
CA ILE A 20 -11.07 0.11 -2.35
C ILE A 20 -11.47 -0.65 -3.62
N LEU A 21 -11.36 0.00 -4.79
CA LEU A 21 -11.66 -0.64 -6.07
C LEU A 21 -10.71 -1.82 -6.35
N GLU A 22 -9.42 -1.67 -6.03
CA GLU A 22 -8.44 -2.75 -6.16
C GLU A 22 -8.72 -3.90 -5.19
N ALA A 23 -9.09 -3.61 -3.94
CA ALA A 23 -9.49 -4.64 -2.99
C ALA A 23 -10.67 -5.46 -3.50
N ALA A 24 -11.70 -4.80 -4.04
CA ALA A 24 -12.85 -5.46 -4.65
C ALA A 24 -12.44 -6.28 -5.88
N GLY A 25 -11.61 -5.72 -6.76
CA GLY A 25 -11.10 -6.40 -7.95
C GLY A 25 -10.28 -7.65 -7.61
N MET A 26 -9.35 -7.53 -6.67
CA MET A 26 -8.50 -8.65 -6.21
C MET A 26 -9.33 -9.75 -5.54
N LEU A 27 -10.30 -9.38 -4.71
CA LEU A 27 -11.19 -10.34 -4.05
C LEU A 27 -12.04 -11.09 -5.09
N LEU A 28 -12.67 -10.36 -6.01
CA LEU A 28 -13.50 -10.93 -7.08
C LEU A 28 -12.67 -11.85 -7.99
N LEU A 29 -11.50 -11.40 -8.43
CA LEU A 29 -10.60 -12.18 -9.29
C LEU A 29 -10.17 -13.47 -8.61
N ASN A 30 -9.67 -13.41 -7.37
CA ASN A 30 -9.20 -14.59 -6.64
C ASN A 30 -10.35 -15.55 -6.30
N TRP A 31 -11.54 -15.02 -6.03
CA TRP A 31 -12.72 -15.87 -5.82
C TRP A 31 -13.12 -16.62 -7.09
N ILE A 32 -13.16 -15.95 -8.25
CA ILE A 32 -13.43 -16.60 -9.53
C ILE A 32 -12.36 -17.66 -9.83
N LEU A 33 -11.08 -17.32 -9.64
CA LEU A 33 -9.98 -18.26 -9.86
C LEU A 33 -10.05 -19.46 -8.92
N SER A 34 -10.44 -19.27 -7.66
CA SER A 34 -10.67 -20.35 -6.70
C SER A 34 -11.75 -21.32 -7.20
N ILE A 35 -12.87 -20.82 -7.72
CA ILE A 35 -13.93 -21.66 -8.29
C ILE A 35 -13.42 -22.41 -9.52
N VAL A 36 -12.73 -21.73 -10.43
CA VAL A 36 -12.21 -22.34 -11.67
C VAL A 36 -11.19 -23.45 -11.35
N VAL A 37 -10.22 -23.18 -10.49
CA VAL A 37 -9.20 -24.15 -10.07
C VAL A 37 -9.83 -25.36 -9.39
N ASP A 38 -10.82 -25.14 -8.54
CA ASP A 38 -11.55 -26.25 -7.89
C ASP A 38 -12.31 -27.10 -8.90
N ARG A 39 -12.91 -26.50 -9.94
CA ARG A 39 -13.63 -27.24 -10.99
C ARG A 39 -12.70 -28.02 -11.93
N GLN A 40 -11.47 -27.56 -12.15
CA GLN A 40 -10.55 -28.20 -13.10
C GLN A 40 -9.95 -29.53 -12.61
N GLN A 41 -10.03 -29.82 -11.30
CA GLN A 41 -9.53 -31.06 -10.68
C GLN A 41 -8.11 -31.47 -11.15
N MET A 42 -7.26 -30.50 -11.51
CA MET A 42 -5.87 -30.72 -11.92
C MET A 42 -4.92 -30.48 -10.75
N SER A 43 -4.13 -31.49 -10.39
CA SER A 43 -3.03 -31.30 -9.45
C SER A 43 -1.86 -30.61 -10.15
N LEU A 44 -1.27 -29.60 -9.51
CA LEU A 44 -0.06 -28.93 -9.99
C LEU A 44 1.11 -29.34 -9.08
N ALA A 45 2.09 -30.06 -9.64
CA ALA A 45 3.26 -30.53 -8.91
C ALA A 45 2.93 -31.29 -7.58
N GLY A 46 1.85 -32.08 -7.58
CA GLY A 46 1.38 -32.82 -6.41
C GLY A 46 0.53 -32.03 -5.41
N LEU A 47 0.35 -30.72 -5.61
CA LEU A 47 -0.60 -29.93 -4.83
C LEU A 47 -2.03 -30.26 -5.26
N ARG A 48 -2.88 -30.54 -4.27
CA ARG A 48 -4.29 -30.85 -4.50
C ARG A 48 -5.06 -29.58 -4.92
N PRO A 49 -6.00 -29.66 -5.88
CA PRO A 49 -6.81 -28.53 -6.33
C PRO A 49 -7.48 -27.77 -5.20
N GLY A 50 -8.01 -28.49 -4.20
CA GLY A 50 -8.64 -27.87 -3.03
C GLY A 50 -7.70 -26.99 -2.22
N ALA A 51 -6.43 -27.38 -2.06
CA ALA A 51 -5.44 -26.56 -1.36
C ALA A 51 -5.10 -25.29 -2.17
N MET A 52 -5.02 -25.40 -3.50
CA MET A 52 -4.79 -24.27 -4.39
C MET A 52 -5.96 -23.30 -4.41
N SER A 53 -7.19 -23.82 -4.47
CA SER A 53 -8.42 -23.03 -4.43
C SER A 53 -8.57 -22.26 -3.11
N VAL A 54 -8.38 -22.94 -1.97
CA VAL A 54 -8.38 -22.31 -0.64
C VAL A 54 -7.27 -21.26 -0.55
N GLY A 55 -6.08 -21.55 -1.06
CA GLY A 55 -4.96 -20.62 -1.08
C GLY A 55 -5.26 -19.36 -1.90
N ALA A 56 -5.84 -19.50 -3.08
CA ALA A 56 -6.23 -18.37 -3.93
C ALA A 56 -7.27 -17.48 -3.23
N TRP A 57 -8.36 -18.09 -2.72
CA TRP A 57 -9.40 -17.34 -2.03
C TRP A 57 -8.89 -16.67 -0.75
N ALA A 58 -8.18 -17.39 0.11
CA ALA A 58 -7.65 -16.85 1.36
C ALA A 58 -6.60 -15.76 1.11
N GLY A 59 -5.69 -15.97 0.14
CA GLY A 59 -4.71 -14.98 -0.27
C GLY A 59 -5.36 -13.69 -0.79
N GLY A 60 -6.35 -13.83 -1.66
CA GLY A 60 -7.15 -12.70 -2.15
C GLY A 60 -7.88 -11.96 -1.05
N ALA A 61 -8.49 -12.68 -0.10
CA ALA A 61 -9.19 -12.08 1.04
C ALA A 61 -8.26 -11.32 1.99
N VAL A 62 -7.11 -11.89 2.34
CA VAL A 62 -6.10 -11.23 3.19
C VAL A 62 -5.56 -9.99 2.50
N PHE A 63 -5.27 -10.07 1.20
CA PHE A 63 -4.78 -8.94 0.42
C PHE A 63 -5.81 -7.82 0.35
N ALA A 64 -7.07 -8.14 0.02
CA ALA A 64 -8.16 -7.17 -0.01
C ALA A 64 -8.37 -6.50 1.35
N LEU A 65 -8.35 -7.27 2.45
CA LEU A 65 -8.45 -6.71 3.80
C LEU A 65 -7.30 -5.74 4.10
N PHE A 66 -6.07 -6.09 3.76
CA PHE A 66 -4.91 -5.22 3.93
C PHE A 66 -5.05 -3.90 3.15
N LEU A 67 -5.50 -3.96 1.89
CA LEU A 67 -5.77 -2.78 1.07
C LEU A 67 -6.88 -1.91 1.68
N LEU A 68 -7.98 -2.52 2.16
CA LEU A 68 -9.07 -1.81 2.84
C LEU A 68 -8.60 -1.13 4.13
N CYS A 69 -7.73 -1.78 4.91
CA CYS A 69 -7.11 -1.16 6.08
C CYS A 69 -6.29 0.08 5.68
N CYS A 70 -5.50 -0.01 4.60
CA CYS A 70 -4.74 1.13 4.07
C CYS A 70 -5.66 2.25 3.56
N ALA A 71 -6.73 1.90 2.83
CA ALA A 71 -7.73 2.86 2.36
C ALA A 71 -8.41 3.59 3.52
N ALA A 72 -8.78 2.87 4.58
CA ALA A 72 -9.37 3.47 5.78
C ALA A 72 -8.43 4.47 6.46
N VAL A 73 -7.13 4.16 6.52
CA VAL A 73 -6.10 5.08 7.03
C VAL A 73 -6.02 6.34 6.17
N LEU A 74 -5.98 6.21 4.84
CA LEU A 74 -5.92 7.34 3.91
C LEU A 74 -7.17 8.21 4.02
N LEU A 75 -8.36 7.60 4.05
CA LEU A 75 -9.63 8.29 4.22
C LEU A 75 -9.66 9.05 5.56
N ARG A 76 -9.25 8.40 6.66
CA ARG A 76 -9.16 9.06 7.96
C ARG A 76 -8.19 10.24 7.96
N SER A 77 -7.04 10.09 7.30
CA SER A 77 -6.03 11.15 7.19
C SER A 77 -6.55 12.33 6.37
N ALA A 78 -7.27 12.07 5.27
CA ALA A 78 -7.90 13.08 4.45
C ALA A 78 -9.02 13.84 5.19
N LEU A 79 -9.87 13.12 5.93
CA LEU A 79 -10.99 13.70 6.68
C LEU A 79 -10.55 14.47 7.92
N ARG A 80 -9.51 13.99 8.62
CA ARG A 80 -9.00 14.64 9.85
C ARG A 80 -7.92 15.67 9.56
N ASP A 81 -7.42 15.74 8.33
CA ASP A 81 -6.29 16.57 7.90
C ASP A 81 -5.05 16.40 8.80
N ARG A 82 -4.89 15.20 9.36
CA ARG A 82 -3.79 14.83 10.25
C ARG A 82 -3.03 13.68 9.64
N GLY A 83 -1.71 13.75 9.72
CA GLY A 83 -0.84 12.70 9.20
C GLY A 83 -1.08 11.34 9.87
N PRO A 84 -0.85 10.24 9.14
CA PRO A 84 -0.99 8.90 9.68
C PRO A 84 0.03 8.66 10.81
N GLY A 85 -0.39 7.96 11.87
CA GLY A 85 0.50 7.54 12.95
C GLY A 85 1.58 6.55 12.47
N ARG A 86 2.56 6.21 13.33
CA ARG A 86 3.74 5.41 12.94
C ARG A 86 3.38 4.04 12.33
N LEU A 87 2.48 3.29 12.97
CA LEU A 87 2.04 1.98 12.46
C LEU A 87 1.29 2.11 11.13
N ALA A 88 0.43 3.12 11.00
CA ALA A 88 -0.30 3.40 9.78
C ALA A 88 0.64 3.77 8.62
N ARG A 89 1.70 4.55 8.91
CA ARG A 89 2.74 4.84 7.93
C ARG A 89 3.49 3.59 7.48
N ILE A 90 3.86 2.70 8.41
CA ILE A 90 4.52 1.42 8.06
C ILE A 90 3.62 0.60 7.14
N ALA A 91 2.33 0.45 7.46
CA ALA A 91 1.39 -0.27 6.62
C ALA A 91 1.29 0.32 5.20
N LEU A 92 1.22 1.65 5.07
CA LEU A 92 1.20 2.33 3.78
C LEU A 92 2.51 2.16 3.00
N ILE A 93 3.66 2.15 3.67
CA ILE A 93 4.96 1.84 3.03
C ILE A 93 4.97 0.40 2.55
N CYS A 94 4.54 -0.57 3.36
CA CYS A 94 4.40 -1.96 2.93
C CYS A 94 3.48 -2.08 1.70
N CYS A 95 2.35 -1.35 1.70
CA CYS A 95 1.44 -1.29 0.56
C CYS A 95 2.14 -0.74 -0.70
N ALA A 96 2.92 0.34 -0.57
CA ALA A 96 3.69 0.89 -1.67
C ALA A 96 4.74 -0.11 -2.20
N VAL A 97 5.48 -0.79 -1.32
CA VAL A 97 6.46 -1.82 -1.70
C VAL A 97 5.79 -2.96 -2.48
N VAL A 98 4.65 -3.45 -1.99
CA VAL A 98 3.84 -4.46 -2.68
C VAL A 98 3.46 -4.01 -4.08
N HIS A 99 2.98 -2.77 -4.26
CA HIS A 99 2.64 -2.24 -5.59
C HIS A 99 3.86 -2.07 -6.49
N GLY A 100 5.02 -1.71 -5.94
CA GLY A 100 6.28 -1.69 -6.69
C GLY A 100 6.66 -3.07 -7.23
N VAL A 101 6.57 -4.10 -6.39
CA VAL A 101 6.85 -5.50 -6.80
C VAL A 101 5.82 -5.98 -7.82
N LEU A 102 4.52 -5.75 -7.57
CA LEU A 102 3.46 -6.13 -8.51
C LEU A 102 3.59 -5.41 -9.85
N GLY A 103 3.96 -4.12 -9.83
CA GLY A 103 4.25 -3.35 -11.03
C GLY A 103 5.38 -3.96 -11.84
N ALA A 104 6.49 -4.33 -11.19
CA ALA A 104 7.60 -4.99 -11.87
C ALA A 104 7.18 -6.31 -12.54
N LEU A 105 6.38 -7.13 -11.84
CA LEU A 105 5.83 -8.38 -12.41
C LEU A 105 4.82 -8.12 -13.53
N ALA A 106 4.03 -7.04 -13.43
CA ALA A 106 3.00 -6.70 -14.40
C ALA A 106 3.57 -6.44 -15.79
N VAL A 107 4.77 -5.87 -15.91
CA VAL A 107 5.43 -5.64 -17.21
C VAL A 107 5.57 -6.94 -18.01
N GLY A 108 5.95 -8.04 -17.36
CA GLY A 108 6.17 -9.33 -18.01
C GLY A 108 4.90 -10.20 -18.14
N LEU A 109 4.01 -10.15 -17.15
CA LEU A 109 2.86 -11.07 -17.07
C LEU A 109 1.54 -10.49 -17.59
N LEU A 110 1.31 -9.19 -17.40
CA LEU A 110 0.03 -8.51 -17.72
C LEU A 110 0.16 -7.40 -18.78
N GLY A 111 1.39 -6.97 -19.09
CA GLY A 111 1.69 -5.94 -20.09
C GLY A 111 1.69 -4.51 -19.55
N TRP A 112 2.02 -3.57 -20.45
CA TRP A 112 2.20 -2.16 -20.15
C TRP A 112 0.99 -1.45 -19.50
N PRO A 113 -0.27 -1.71 -19.89
CA PRO A 113 -1.42 -1.03 -19.27
C PRO A 113 -1.56 -1.37 -17.77
N ALA A 114 -1.37 -2.64 -17.40
CA ALA A 114 -1.43 -3.08 -16.01
C ALA A 114 -0.28 -2.48 -15.18
N PHE A 115 0.92 -2.41 -15.76
CA PHE A 115 2.04 -1.70 -15.16
C PHE A 115 1.73 -0.22 -14.91
N ALA A 116 1.21 0.49 -15.92
CA ALA A 116 0.87 1.89 -15.79
C ALA A 116 -0.17 2.15 -14.70
N ALA A 117 -1.22 1.32 -14.63
CA ALA A 117 -2.21 1.37 -13.56
C ALA A 117 -1.57 1.18 -12.17
N ALA A 118 -0.73 0.15 -12.00
CA ALA A 118 -0.03 -0.10 -10.73
C ALA A 118 0.89 1.08 -10.34
N MET A 119 1.55 1.71 -11.31
CA MET A 119 2.40 2.88 -11.07
C MET A 119 1.60 4.13 -10.66
N VAL A 120 0.37 4.30 -11.16
CA VAL A 120 -0.52 5.38 -10.71
C VAL A 120 -0.85 5.20 -9.22
N VAL A 121 -1.19 3.98 -8.79
CA VAL A 121 -1.48 3.70 -7.38
C VAL A 121 -0.25 3.94 -6.51
N LEU A 122 0.91 3.44 -6.95
CA LEU A 122 2.18 3.67 -6.27
C LEU A 122 2.48 5.17 -6.12
N ALA A 123 2.28 5.95 -7.20
CA ALA A 123 2.50 7.39 -7.18
C ALA A 123 1.55 8.08 -6.19
N LEU A 124 0.27 7.71 -6.15
CA LEU A 124 -0.70 8.23 -5.19
C LEU A 124 -0.31 7.92 -3.73
N LEU A 125 0.16 6.70 -3.46
CA LEU A 125 0.63 6.29 -2.14
C LEU A 125 1.86 7.10 -1.71
N VAL A 126 2.87 7.20 -2.56
CA VAL A 126 4.10 7.94 -2.29
C VAL A 126 3.81 9.42 -2.11
N LEU A 127 3.00 10.03 -2.99
CA LEU A 127 2.62 11.42 -2.90
C LEU A 127 1.87 11.70 -1.58
N THR A 128 1.00 10.78 -1.14
CA THR A 128 0.34 10.90 0.16
C THR A 128 1.33 10.80 1.32
N LEU A 129 2.24 9.83 1.29
CA LEU A 129 3.26 9.66 2.34
C LEU A 129 4.18 10.87 2.48
N VAL A 130 4.56 11.48 1.35
CA VAL A 130 5.36 12.71 1.31
C VAL A 130 4.53 13.91 1.81
N ALA A 131 3.30 14.07 1.34
CA ALA A 131 2.45 15.21 1.69
C ALA A 131 2.04 15.23 3.17
N TYR A 132 1.83 14.07 3.79
CA TYR A 132 1.60 13.93 5.24
C TYR A 132 2.89 13.58 6.01
N GLY A 133 4.05 13.81 5.37
CA GLY A 133 5.38 13.49 5.85
C GLY A 133 5.81 14.22 7.14
N GLU A 134 5.26 15.42 7.34
CA GLU A 134 5.75 16.49 8.24
C GLU A 134 5.35 16.33 9.74
N ALA A 135 5.15 15.12 10.23
CA ALA A 135 5.08 14.86 11.67
C ALA A 135 6.42 14.28 12.16
N ARG A 136 7.47 15.11 12.18
CA ARG A 136 8.68 14.81 12.97
C ARG A 136 8.73 15.73 14.20
N PRO A 137 8.14 15.34 15.34
CA PRO A 137 8.53 15.90 16.62
C PRO A 137 9.89 15.30 17.02
N ARG A 138 10.91 16.18 17.01
CA ARG A 138 12.13 16.20 17.82
C ARG A 138 12.96 14.91 17.90
N ALA A 139 14.11 14.90 17.22
CA ALA A 139 15.28 14.27 17.84
C ALA A 139 15.51 15.04 19.16
N ALA A 140 15.07 14.45 20.27
CA ALA A 140 15.46 14.90 21.59
C ALA A 140 16.98 14.72 21.70
N GLY A 141 17.66 15.80 22.08
CA GLY A 141 19.00 15.79 22.66
C GLY A 141 20.09 15.06 21.87
N VAL A 142 20.70 15.76 20.92
CA VAL A 142 22.16 15.78 20.95
C VAL A 142 22.50 17.05 21.72
N GLU A 143 22.62 16.92 23.05
CA GLU A 143 23.45 17.86 23.80
C GLU A 143 24.83 17.76 23.16
N GLU A 144 25.22 18.84 22.51
CA GLU A 144 26.61 19.06 22.14
C GLU A 144 27.43 18.94 23.44
N PRO A 145 28.42 18.04 23.54
CA PRO A 145 29.26 18.04 24.71
C PRO A 145 29.93 19.40 24.71
N ALA A 146 29.70 20.19 25.77
CA ALA A 146 30.45 21.40 26.03
C ALA A 146 31.92 21.00 26.13
N ALA A 147 32.62 21.07 25.00
CA ALA A 147 34.05 20.92 24.93
C ALA A 147 34.63 22.12 25.64
N GLY A 148 35.08 21.89 26.87
CA GLY A 148 35.86 22.84 27.63
C GLY A 148 37.04 23.36 26.80
N GLY A 149 37.26 24.66 26.93
CA GLY A 149 38.36 25.33 26.25
C GLY A 149 38.51 26.78 26.72
N ALA A 150 38.70 26.99 28.02
CA ALA A 150 39.62 28.05 28.45
C ALA A 150 41.02 27.57 28.07
N PRO A 151 41.83 28.39 27.35
CA PRO A 151 42.68 29.36 28.05
C PRO A 151 43.03 30.63 27.24
N ALA A 152 43.23 31.75 27.97
CA ALA A 152 44.38 32.68 27.87
C ALA A 152 44.13 33.89 28.78
#